data_AF-A0A2E3URV5-F1
#
_entry.id   AF-A0A2E3URV5-F1
#
_cell.length_a   1.000
_cell.length_b   1.000
_cell.length_c   1.000
_cell.angle_alpha   90.00
_cell.angle_beta   90.00
_cell.angle_gamma   90.00
#
_symmetry.space_group_name_H-M   'P 1'
#
loop_
_entity.id
_entity.type
_entity.pdbx_description
1 polymer ?
#
loop_
_entity_poly.entity_id
_entity_poly.type
_entity_poly.pdbx_seq_one_letter_code
_entity_poly.pdbx_strand_id
1 'polypeptide(L)'
;DYRVNELFLQRSFDQHSIKFGRQTVVWGETVGNSVLDVINHFEFRDLSIIDIEDARLNQWMVVWDYFGDSGQFSTFINLYPEFNPAPVRGSPFFFEPAFNITDYDRDDNPFFEIGTQYRLSFEGSDISFMAAYLIENQLRYEDPVTGIGDAIARKNDFVLLGFSANRAIGKLLLNFDLAYSHNVLADSFSFPGTSSLASPLDLKKNQVGTSFGFEYAVSNEQNVSLGIQAQKLLDEDEGLLPGQQLINDGMFGSWLVRYSNNLMNGDLVLSSTLQGDLDANSFFAMFDAVYTISDNWAINAQIVSISANNSTPLVFFDEDVRLGATITYSF
;
A
#
# COMPACT_ATOMS: atom_id res chain seq x y z
N ASP A 1 -17.48 16.20 2.30
CA ASP A 1 -16.11 16.69 2.53
C ASP A 1 -15.48 17.19 1.25
N TYR A 2 -14.64 18.22 1.34
CA TYR A 2 -13.80 18.69 0.25
C TYR A 2 -12.36 18.27 0.56
N ARG A 3 -11.73 17.49 -0.32
CA ARG A 3 -10.33 17.08 -0.19
C ARG A 3 -9.53 17.67 -1.34
N VAL A 4 -8.45 18.38 -1.01
CA VAL A 4 -7.45 18.76 -2.02
C VAL A 4 -6.55 17.54 -2.21
N ASN A 5 -6.72 16.85 -3.33
CA ASN A 5 -5.92 15.66 -3.64
C ASN A 5 -4.46 16.06 -3.83
N GLU A 6 -4.13 16.90 -4.81
CA GLU A 6 -2.74 17.31 -5.09
C GLU A 6 -2.62 18.83 -5.16
N LEU A 7 -1.59 19.37 -4.51
CA LEU A 7 -1.23 20.78 -4.58
C LEU A 7 0.24 20.95 -4.20
N PHE A 8 1.07 21.40 -5.12
CA PHE A 8 2.49 21.63 -4.85
C PHE A 8 3.06 22.82 -5.61
N LEU A 9 4.15 23.34 -5.07
CA LEU A 9 5.06 24.28 -5.72
C LEU A 9 6.37 23.55 -5.99
N GLN A 10 6.85 23.61 -7.23
CA GLN A 10 8.15 23.07 -7.60
C GLN A 10 9.05 24.17 -8.15
N ARG A 11 10.32 24.14 -7.77
CA ARG A 11 11.37 24.97 -8.35
C ARG A 11 12.56 24.10 -8.70
N SER A 12 12.99 24.18 -9.96
CA SER A 12 14.18 23.49 -10.44
C SER A 12 15.26 24.52 -10.81
N PHE A 13 16.52 24.17 -10.53
CA PHE A 13 17.69 25.01 -10.80
C PHE A 13 18.92 24.11 -10.97
N ASP A 14 19.69 24.33 -12.05
CA ASP A 14 20.83 23.50 -12.43
C ASP A 14 20.49 22.00 -12.40
N GLN A 15 21.17 21.23 -11.55
CA GLN A 15 20.98 19.80 -11.34
C GLN A 15 20.01 19.49 -10.18
N HIS A 16 19.28 20.47 -9.66
CA HIS A 16 18.42 20.31 -8.49
C HIS A 16 16.95 20.58 -8.81
N SER A 17 16.08 19.86 -8.11
CA SER A 17 14.66 20.17 -8.03
C SER A 17 14.20 20.12 -6.58
N ILE A 18 13.40 21.11 -6.18
CA ILE A 18 12.75 21.11 -4.86
C ILE A 18 11.25 21.23 -5.09
N LYS A 19 10.49 20.29 -4.54
CA LYS A 19 9.02 20.24 -4.62
C LYS A 19 8.44 20.26 -3.21
N PHE A 20 7.54 21.19 -2.94
CA PHE A 20 6.85 21.31 -1.66
C PHE A 20 5.33 21.29 -1.88
N GLY A 21 4.62 20.40 -1.19
CA GLY A 21 3.17 20.32 -1.27
C GLY A 21 2.58 18.98 -0.87
N ARG A 22 1.28 18.80 -1.12
CA ARG A 22 0.58 17.51 -1.01
C ARG A 22 0.94 16.63 -2.19
N GLN A 23 1.64 15.53 -1.96
CA GLN A 23 2.11 14.58 -2.97
C GLN A 23 2.35 13.19 -2.35
N THR A 24 2.58 12.19 -3.19
CA THR A 24 3.05 10.85 -2.80
C THR A 24 4.52 10.66 -3.17
N VAL A 25 5.19 9.73 -2.49
CA VAL A 25 6.54 9.26 -2.83
C VAL A 25 6.49 7.75 -2.93
N VAL A 26 6.69 7.20 -4.12
CA VAL A 26 6.64 5.75 -4.36
C VAL A 26 8.05 5.20 -4.43
N TRP A 27 8.31 4.17 -3.63
CA TRP A 27 9.55 3.41 -3.61
C TRP A 27 9.28 1.95 -3.97
N GLY A 28 10.25 1.32 -4.64
CA GLY A 28 10.13 -0.02 -5.18
C GLY A 28 9.68 -0.03 -6.64
N GLU A 29 10.00 -1.13 -7.33
CA GLU A 29 9.72 -1.31 -8.76
C GLU A 29 8.58 -2.34 -8.97
N THR A 30 8.28 -3.17 -7.96
CA THR A 30 7.18 -4.15 -8.06
C THR A 30 5.83 -3.45 -8.01
N VAL A 31 5.10 -3.46 -9.12
CA VAL A 31 3.79 -2.82 -9.28
C VAL A 31 2.75 -3.40 -8.31
N GLY A 32 2.15 -2.53 -7.49
CA GLY A 32 1.02 -2.84 -6.60
C GLY A 32 1.29 -3.79 -5.44
N ASN A 33 2.49 -4.38 -5.31
CA ASN A 33 2.82 -5.36 -4.28
C ASN A 33 4.30 -5.30 -3.85
N SER A 34 4.89 -4.10 -3.79
CA SER A 34 6.27 -3.93 -3.34
C SER A 34 6.37 -3.90 -1.81
N VAL A 35 7.38 -4.58 -1.25
CA VAL A 35 7.78 -4.44 0.17
C VAL A 35 8.31 -3.05 0.52
N LEU A 36 8.62 -2.21 -0.47
CA LEU A 36 9.14 -0.86 -0.28
C LEU A 36 8.04 0.22 -0.33
N ASP A 37 6.80 -0.15 -0.67
CA ASP A 37 5.66 0.78 -0.73
C ASP A 37 5.06 1.01 0.67
N VAL A 38 5.86 1.63 1.55
CA VAL A 38 5.53 1.83 2.97
C VAL A 38 5.44 3.31 3.39
N ILE A 39 5.72 4.25 2.48
CA ILE A 39 5.73 5.69 2.78
C ILE A 39 4.32 6.29 2.71
N ASN A 40 3.50 5.82 1.77
CA ASN A 40 2.19 6.39 1.53
C ASN A 40 1.13 5.64 2.33
N HIS A 41 0.21 6.39 2.95
CA HIS A 41 -1.03 5.84 3.47
C HIS A 41 -2.05 5.63 2.35
N PHE A 42 -3.00 4.73 2.56
CA PHE A 42 -3.91 4.25 1.52
C PHE A 42 -5.38 4.43 1.89
N GLU A 43 -6.19 4.73 0.87
CA GLU A 43 -7.64 4.77 0.95
C GLU A 43 -8.24 3.37 0.73
N PHE A 44 -8.36 2.59 1.80
CA PHE A 44 -8.96 1.26 1.70
C PHE A 44 -10.49 1.28 1.65
N ARG A 45 -11.13 2.43 1.92
CA ARG A 45 -12.60 2.51 2.01
C ARG A 45 -13.27 2.43 0.64
N ASP A 46 -12.55 2.71 -0.44
CA ASP A 46 -13.13 2.82 -1.79
C ASP A 46 -12.44 1.91 -2.83
N LEU A 47 -11.78 0.83 -2.40
CA LEU A 47 -11.07 -0.11 -3.30
C LEU A 47 -12.00 -0.79 -4.32
N SER A 48 -13.32 -0.64 -4.19
CA SER A 48 -14.25 -1.06 -5.24
C SER A 48 -14.19 -0.15 -6.47
N ILE A 49 -13.80 1.11 -6.35
CA ILE A 49 -13.87 2.10 -7.44
C ILE A 49 -12.47 2.52 -7.91
N ILE A 50 -11.47 2.46 -7.02
CA ILE A 50 -10.11 2.94 -7.31
C ILE A 50 -9.12 1.78 -7.41
N ASP A 51 -8.20 1.88 -8.37
CA ASP A 51 -7.06 0.99 -8.45
C ASP A 51 -6.15 1.18 -7.22
N ILE A 52 -5.47 0.10 -6.78
CA ILE A 52 -4.64 0.13 -5.56
C ILE A 52 -3.53 1.19 -5.61
N GLU A 53 -3.05 1.53 -6.81
CA GLU A 53 -2.00 2.52 -6.99
C GLU A 53 -2.53 3.94 -6.80
N ASP A 54 -3.78 4.16 -7.20
CA ASP A 54 -4.52 5.41 -7.06
C ASP A 54 -5.15 5.55 -5.66
N ALA A 55 -5.17 4.47 -4.88
CA ALA A 55 -5.58 4.50 -3.47
C ALA A 55 -4.57 5.22 -2.57
N ARG A 56 -3.35 5.52 -3.05
CA ARG A 56 -2.37 6.29 -2.28
C ARG A 56 -2.87 7.70 -2.02
N LEU A 57 -2.79 8.12 -0.77
CA LEU A 57 -3.20 9.45 -0.35
C LEU A 57 -2.00 10.39 -0.26
N ASN A 58 -2.18 11.59 -0.82
CA ASN A 58 -1.14 12.61 -0.88
C ASN A 58 -0.91 13.28 0.49
N GLN A 59 0.36 13.43 0.86
CA GLN A 59 0.82 13.95 2.15
C GLN A 59 1.65 15.22 1.98
N TRP A 60 1.74 16.03 3.03
CA TRP A 60 2.54 17.26 3.02
C TRP A 60 4.03 16.96 3.10
N MET A 61 4.72 17.07 1.97
CA MET A 61 6.13 16.71 1.85
C MET A 61 6.97 17.81 1.21
N VAL A 62 8.22 17.88 1.63
CA VAL A 62 9.31 18.52 0.89
C VAL A 62 10.12 17.40 0.23
N VAL A 63 10.28 17.47 -1.08
CA VAL A 63 11.12 16.55 -1.86
C VAL A 63 12.25 17.36 -2.49
N TRP A 64 13.46 16.85 -2.37
CA TRP A 64 14.65 17.38 -3.03
C TRP A 64 15.27 16.30 -3.90
N ASP A 65 15.43 16.63 -5.18
CA ASP A 65 16.13 15.80 -6.15
C ASP A 65 17.43 16.47 -6.59
N TYR A 66 18.46 15.66 -6.76
CA TYR A 66 19.70 16.00 -7.43
C TYR A 66 19.96 15.02 -8.57
N PHE A 67 20.12 15.56 -9.77
CA PHE A 67 20.35 14.82 -11.02
C PHE A 67 21.83 14.88 -11.37
N GLY A 68 22.57 13.84 -11.00
CA GLY A 68 23.97 13.66 -11.38
C GLY A 68 24.13 12.96 -12.72
N ASP A 69 25.38 12.85 -13.19
CA ASP A 69 25.68 12.25 -14.51
C ASP A 69 25.39 10.75 -14.58
N SER A 70 25.57 10.03 -13.46
CA SER A 70 25.43 8.57 -13.38
C SER A 70 24.21 8.11 -12.58
N GLY A 71 23.38 9.03 -12.10
CA GLY A 71 22.26 8.69 -11.23
C GLY A 71 21.54 9.89 -10.61
N GLN A 72 20.48 9.59 -9.86
CA GLN A 72 19.66 10.57 -9.16
C GLN A 72 19.70 10.30 -7.66
N PHE A 73 19.90 11.35 -6.88
CA PHE A 73 19.71 11.34 -5.44
C PHE A 73 18.39 12.04 -5.12
N SER A 74 17.52 11.42 -4.34
CA SER A 74 16.22 11.97 -3.96
C SER A 74 16.04 11.85 -2.45
N THR A 75 15.64 12.93 -1.80
CA THR A 75 15.34 12.94 -0.36
C THR A 75 13.97 13.56 -0.16
N PHE A 76 13.17 13.00 0.75
CA PHE A 76 11.93 13.61 1.19
C PHE A 76 11.93 13.84 2.69
N ILE A 77 11.17 14.85 3.12
CA ILE A 77 10.75 15.04 4.50
C ILE A 77 9.22 15.14 4.49
N ASN A 78 8.56 14.21 5.17
CA ASN A 78 7.12 14.26 5.42
C ASN A 78 6.87 15.08 6.68
N LEU A 79 6.30 16.27 6.50
CA LEU A 79 6.11 17.25 7.58
C LEU A 79 4.87 16.95 8.41
N TYR A 80 3.96 16.15 7.88
CA TYR A 80 2.72 15.78 8.54
C TYR A 80 2.30 14.38 8.10
N PRO A 81 2.99 13.33 8.57
CA PRO A 81 2.65 11.96 8.20
C PRO A 81 1.23 11.64 8.62
N GLU A 82 0.41 11.13 7.70
CA GLU A 82 -0.98 10.74 7.93
C GLU A 82 -1.08 9.21 8.02
N PHE A 83 -2.09 8.72 8.74
CA PHE A 83 -2.31 7.28 8.90
C PHE A 83 -3.38 6.79 7.92
N ASN A 84 -3.46 5.47 7.74
CA ASN A 84 -4.55 4.85 7.02
C ASN A 84 -5.88 5.24 7.69
N PRO A 85 -6.88 5.72 6.93
CA PRO A 85 -8.15 6.13 7.48
C PRO A 85 -8.87 4.91 8.08
N ALA A 86 -9.49 5.10 9.24
CA ALA A 86 -10.35 4.07 9.82
C ALA A 86 -11.53 3.74 8.88
N PRO A 87 -12.01 2.48 8.88
CA PRO A 87 -13.22 2.11 8.15
C PRO A 87 -14.40 3.00 8.54
N VAL A 88 -15.16 3.48 7.56
CA VAL A 88 -16.31 4.36 7.79
C VAL A 88 -17.60 3.62 7.47
N ARG A 89 -18.64 3.81 8.27
CA ARG A 89 -19.96 3.19 8.03
C ARG A 89 -20.45 3.53 6.63
N GLY A 90 -20.86 2.50 5.87
CA GLY A 90 -21.29 2.63 4.49
C GLY A 90 -20.15 2.50 3.46
N SER A 91 -18.88 2.45 3.90
CA SER A 91 -17.79 2.05 3.02
C SER A 91 -17.82 0.54 2.75
N PRO A 92 -17.41 0.10 1.54
CA PRO A 92 -17.29 -1.30 1.18
C PRO A 92 -16.53 -2.16 2.22
N PHE A 93 -15.54 -1.62 2.92
CA PHE A 93 -14.74 -2.40 3.89
C PHE A 93 -15.08 -2.08 5.36
N PHE A 94 -16.31 -1.68 5.64
CA PHE A 94 -16.77 -1.43 7.01
C PHE A 94 -17.18 -2.71 7.75
N PHE A 95 -16.69 -2.84 8.98
CA PHE A 95 -17.22 -3.75 10.00
C PHE A 95 -17.54 -2.93 11.25
N GLU A 96 -18.42 -3.43 12.12
CA GLU A 96 -18.75 -2.75 13.37
C GLU A 96 -17.71 -3.10 14.46
N PRO A 97 -16.83 -2.17 14.87
CA PRO A 97 -15.85 -2.44 15.91
C PRO A 97 -16.51 -2.50 17.30
N ALA A 98 -15.88 -3.22 18.23
CA ALA A 98 -16.37 -3.29 19.62
C ALA A 98 -16.28 -1.95 20.37
N PHE A 99 -15.33 -1.10 19.97
CA PHE A 99 -15.06 0.23 20.53
C PHE A 99 -14.99 1.27 19.42
N ASN A 100 -15.26 2.53 19.76
CA ASN A 100 -15.18 3.60 18.78
C ASN A 100 -13.72 3.84 18.37
N ILE A 101 -13.45 3.94 17.08
CA ILE A 101 -12.11 4.15 16.53
C ILE A 101 -11.94 5.65 16.30
N THR A 102 -11.02 6.27 17.03
CA THR A 102 -10.73 7.70 16.92
C THR A 102 -9.37 7.96 16.28
N ASP A 103 -9.19 9.16 15.75
CA ASP A 103 -7.90 9.59 15.20
C ASP A 103 -6.81 9.64 16.29
N TYR A 104 -5.55 9.53 15.86
CA TYR A 104 -4.40 9.68 16.74
C TYR A 104 -4.29 11.13 17.24
N ASP A 105 -4.24 11.30 18.57
CA ASP A 105 -4.01 12.60 19.21
C ASP A 105 -2.56 13.07 19.02
N ARG A 106 -2.41 14.15 18.27
CA ARG A 106 -1.10 14.73 17.89
C ARG A 106 -0.68 15.90 18.78
N ASP A 107 -1.58 16.42 19.63
CA ASP A 107 -1.43 17.76 20.21
C ASP A 107 -0.15 17.93 21.05
N ASP A 108 0.34 16.83 21.64
CA ASP A 108 1.52 16.84 22.51
C ASP A 108 2.80 16.24 21.90
N ASN A 109 2.77 15.70 20.68
CA ASN A 109 3.93 14.99 20.11
C ASN A 109 3.96 15.02 18.57
N PRO A 110 4.39 16.14 17.94
CA PRO A 110 4.56 16.19 16.50
C PRO A 110 5.69 15.26 16.05
N PHE A 111 5.53 14.68 14.86
CA PHE A 111 6.49 13.75 14.28
C PHE A 111 6.62 13.98 12.78
N PHE A 112 7.72 13.52 12.22
CA PHE A 112 8.05 13.64 10.81
C PHE A 112 8.66 12.32 10.31
N GLU A 113 8.69 12.17 8.99
CA GLU A 113 9.43 11.10 8.35
C GLU A 113 10.50 11.69 7.44
N ILE A 114 11.58 10.96 7.25
CA ILE A 114 12.65 11.35 6.34
C ILE A 114 13.16 10.12 5.64
N GLY A 115 13.34 10.22 4.32
CA GLY A 115 13.88 9.13 3.53
C GLY A 115 14.75 9.65 2.41
N THR A 116 15.74 8.85 2.04
CA THR A 116 16.62 9.15 0.92
C THR A 116 16.81 7.93 0.04
N GLN A 117 16.91 8.17 -1.26
CA GLN A 117 17.12 7.20 -2.31
C GLN A 117 18.27 7.64 -3.20
N TYR A 118 19.13 6.71 -3.58
CA TYR A 118 20.09 6.88 -4.66
C TYR A 118 19.83 5.87 -5.76
N ARG A 119 19.43 6.37 -6.93
CA ARG A 119 19.12 5.59 -8.13
C ARG A 119 20.24 5.71 -9.15
N LEU A 120 20.70 4.58 -9.67
CA LEU A 120 21.63 4.44 -10.77
C LEU A 120 20.86 3.87 -11.96
N SER A 121 20.98 4.52 -13.12
CA SER A 121 20.30 4.11 -14.35
C SER A 121 21.31 3.66 -15.39
N PHE A 122 21.03 2.50 -15.99
CA PHE A 122 21.81 1.85 -17.03
C PHE A 122 20.89 1.49 -18.20
N GLU A 123 21.46 1.03 -19.32
CA GLU A 123 20.65 0.62 -20.47
C GLU A 123 19.71 -0.54 -20.10
N GLY A 124 18.41 -0.23 -20.05
CA GLY A 124 17.34 -1.17 -19.72
C GLY A 124 17.32 -1.65 -18.28
N SER A 125 17.98 -0.96 -17.34
CA SER A 125 17.99 -1.31 -15.92
C SER A 125 18.18 -0.11 -15.02
N ASP A 126 17.44 -0.08 -13.93
CA ASP A 126 17.66 0.82 -12.81
C ASP A 126 17.99 0.02 -11.54
N ILE A 127 18.82 0.61 -10.68
CA ILE A 127 19.15 0.08 -9.35
C ILE A 127 19.04 1.22 -8.35
N SER A 128 18.30 1.01 -7.27
CA SER A 128 18.06 2.01 -6.23
C SER A 128 18.42 1.48 -4.84
N PHE A 129 19.11 2.30 -4.06
CA PHE A 129 19.38 2.08 -2.64
C PHE A 129 18.61 3.11 -1.83
N MET A 130 17.99 2.68 -0.73
CA MET A 130 17.07 3.50 0.05
C MET A 130 17.36 3.37 1.54
N ALA A 131 17.16 4.46 2.27
CA ALA A 131 17.16 4.47 3.73
C ALA A 131 16.15 5.49 4.24
N ALA A 132 15.36 5.13 5.24
CA ALA A 132 14.37 6.04 5.82
C ALA A 132 14.15 5.80 7.32
N TYR A 133 13.70 6.85 8.00
CA TYR A 133 13.02 6.80 9.28
C TYR A 133 11.55 7.13 9.04
N LEU A 134 10.69 6.17 9.34
CA LEU A 134 9.28 6.16 8.97
C LEU A 134 8.40 5.87 10.19
N ILE A 135 7.12 6.13 10.04
CA ILE A 135 6.09 5.76 11.00
C ILE A 135 5.17 4.78 10.30
N GLU A 136 4.76 3.71 11.00
CA GLU A 136 3.83 2.76 10.41
C GLU A 136 2.50 3.44 10.08
N ASN A 137 2.08 3.35 8.80
CA ASN A 137 0.84 3.96 8.31
C ASN A 137 -0.39 3.38 8.99
N GLN A 138 -0.34 2.12 9.42
CA GLN A 138 -1.42 1.48 10.15
C GLN A 138 -1.27 1.74 11.65
N LEU A 139 -2.28 2.39 12.24
CA LEU A 139 -2.34 2.56 13.69
C LEU A 139 -2.70 1.24 14.36
N ARG A 140 -2.06 0.99 15.50
CA ARG A 140 -2.47 -0.02 16.48
C ARG A 140 -3.48 0.61 17.41
N TYR A 141 -4.53 -0.14 17.74
CA TYR A 141 -5.56 0.32 18.68
C TYR A 141 -5.61 -0.61 19.88
N GLU A 142 -5.62 -0.02 21.07
CA GLU A 142 -5.78 -0.73 22.34
C GLU A 142 -7.20 -0.50 22.89
N ASP A 143 -7.74 -1.50 23.59
CA ASP A 143 -9.02 -1.36 24.26
C ASP A 143 -8.99 -0.20 25.29
N PRO A 144 -10.09 0.55 25.46
CA PRO A 144 -10.17 1.57 26.49
C PRO A 144 -9.95 0.95 27.88
N VAL A 145 -9.18 1.65 28.73
CA VAL A 145 -8.90 1.21 30.10
C VAL A 145 -10.19 0.95 30.90
N THR A 146 -11.25 1.71 30.62
CA THR A 146 -12.57 1.60 31.26
C THR A 146 -13.45 0.49 30.66
N GLY A 147 -13.05 -0.12 29.54
CA GLY A 147 -13.85 -1.08 28.77
C GLY A 147 -15.09 -0.47 28.09
N ILE A 148 -15.20 0.86 28.07
CA ILE A 148 -16.30 1.61 27.44
C ILE A 148 -15.71 2.90 26.85
N GLY A 149 -16.08 3.22 25.61
CA GLY A 149 -15.71 4.48 24.95
C GLY A 149 -14.79 4.26 23.75
N ASP A 150 -13.84 5.18 23.59
CA ASP A 150 -12.94 5.25 22.44
C ASP A 150 -11.71 4.36 22.64
N ALA A 151 -11.33 3.61 21.59
CA ALA A 151 -10.09 2.85 21.55
C ALA A 151 -8.88 3.79 21.54
N ILE A 152 -7.78 3.34 22.12
CA ILE A 152 -6.58 4.16 22.25
C ILE A 152 -5.63 3.90 21.09
N ALA A 153 -5.44 4.90 20.22
CA ALA A 153 -4.53 4.82 19.09
C ALA A 153 -3.05 4.89 19.52
N ARG A 154 -2.22 4.04 18.93
CA ARG A 154 -0.76 3.94 19.12
C ARG A 154 -0.06 3.94 17.76
N LYS A 155 0.94 4.82 17.63
CA LYS A 155 1.85 4.84 16.49
C LYS A 155 3.13 4.07 16.82
N ASN A 156 3.80 3.56 15.79
CA ASN A 156 5.15 3.01 15.90
C ASN A 156 6.06 3.62 14.84
N ASP A 157 7.30 3.90 15.23
CA ASP A 157 8.36 4.37 14.37
C ASP A 157 9.38 3.26 14.09
N PHE A 158 9.94 3.27 12.87
CA PHE A 158 10.88 2.25 12.42
C PHE A 158 11.91 2.83 11.44
N VAL A 159 13.01 2.10 11.25
CA VAL A 159 14.04 2.42 10.25
C VAL A 159 13.94 1.42 9.11
N LEU A 160 13.94 1.89 7.88
CA LEU A 160 13.93 1.09 6.66
C LEU A 160 15.29 1.21 5.95
N LEU A 161 15.84 0.07 5.53
CA LEU A 161 16.85 -0.02 4.49
C LEU A 161 16.26 -0.77 3.29
N GLY A 162 16.35 -0.18 2.11
CA GLY A 162 15.75 -0.72 0.90
C GLY A 162 16.76 -0.88 -0.23
N PHE A 163 16.52 -1.89 -1.05
CA PHE A 163 17.19 -2.11 -2.31
C PHE A 163 16.15 -2.46 -3.36
N SER A 164 16.25 -1.87 -4.54
CA SER A 164 15.33 -2.15 -5.64
C SER A 164 16.09 -2.19 -6.96
N ALA A 165 15.66 -3.03 -7.88
CA ALA A 165 16.23 -3.13 -9.22
C ALA A 165 15.18 -3.56 -10.24
N ASN A 166 15.35 -3.09 -11.48
CA ASN A 166 14.55 -3.53 -12.62
C ASN A 166 15.42 -3.95 -13.82
N ARG A 167 14.83 -4.73 -14.74
CA ARG A 167 15.44 -5.11 -16.02
C ARG A 167 14.40 -5.25 -17.12
N ALA A 168 14.51 -4.42 -18.14
CA ALA A 168 13.76 -4.57 -19.38
C ALA A 168 14.45 -5.53 -20.35
N ILE A 169 13.70 -6.50 -20.86
CA ILE A 169 14.14 -7.53 -21.82
C ILE A 169 13.06 -7.68 -22.91
N GLY A 170 13.16 -6.87 -23.97
CA GLY A 170 12.19 -6.88 -25.06
C GLY A 170 10.81 -6.41 -24.58
N LYS A 171 9.85 -7.34 -24.48
CA LYS A 171 8.49 -7.07 -24.00
C LYS A 171 8.26 -7.44 -22.52
N LEU A 172 9.32 -7.90 -21.84
CA LEU A 172 9.29 -8.32 -20.44
C LEU A 172 10.00 -7.27 -19.58
N LEU A 173 9.41 -6.88 -18.46
CA LEU A 173 10.04 -6.12 -17.40
C LEU A 173 10.06 -6.97 -16.12
N LEU A 174 11.25 -7.11 -15.55
CA LEU A 174 11.48 -7.84 -14.30
C LEU A 174 11.82 -6.85 -13.20
N ASN A 175 11.14 -6.95 -12.07
CA ASN A 175 11.31 -6.06 -10.92
C ASN A 175 11.70 -6.89 -9.69
N PHE A 176 12.56 -6.32 -8.85
CA PHE A 176 12.98 -6.92 -7.60
C PHE A 176 13.12 -5.85 -6.52
N ASP A 177 12.54 -6.10 -5.36
CA ASP A 177 12.63 -5.24 -4.19
C ASP A 177 13.05 -6.05 -2.96
N LEU A 178 13.86 -5.46 -2.09
CA LEU A 178 14.30 -6.01 -0.82
C LEU A 178 14.22 -4.90 0.24
N ALA A 179 13.60 -5.22 1.37
CA ALA A 179 13.42 -4.34 2.50
C ALA A 179 13.96 -4.99 3.77
N TYR A 180 14.68 -4.23 4.58
CA TYR A 180 14.97 -4.54 5.96
C TYR A 180 14.41 -3.43 6.84
N SER A 181 13.49 -3.79 7.73
CA SER A 181 12.86 -2.86 8.66
C SER A 181 13.27 -3.19 10.09
N HIS A 182 13.73 -2.19 10.83
CA HIS A 182 14.14 -2.31 12.22
C HIS A 182 13.08 -1.70 13.15
N ASN A 183 12.62 -2.48 14.13
CA ASN A 183 11.62 -2.11 15.14
C ASN A 183 10.19 -1.88 14.61
N VAL A 184 9.73 -2.67 13.64
CA VAL A 184 8.30 -2.71 13.25
C VAL A 184 7.47 -3.46 14.29
N LEU A 185 6.18 -3.17 14.40
CA LEU A 185 5.27 -3.91 15.28
C LEU A 185 4.97 -5.29 14.69
N ALA A 186 5.03 -6.31 15.54
CA ALA A 186 4.73 -7.69 15.15
C ALA A 186 3.24 -7.90 14.79
N ASP A 187 2.34 -7.08 15.36
CA ASP A 187 0.90 -7.06 15.08
C ASP A 187 0.49 -5.73 14.45
N SER A 188 0.92 -5.46 13.21
CA SER A 188 0.54 -4.23 12.50
C SER A 188 -0.91 -4.22 12.00
N PHE A 189 -1.63 -5.35 12.08
CA PHE A 189 -3.04 -5.45 11.70
C PHE A 189 -3.93 -5.83 12.89
N SER A 190 -4.15 -4.88 13.80
CA SER A 190 -5.08 -5.02 14.93
C SER A 190 -6.25 -4.06 14.77
N PHE A 191 -7.41 -4.58 14.34
CA PHE A 191 -8.66 -3.82 14.36
C PHE A 191 -9.33 -3.98 15.75
N PRO A 192 -9.90 -2.90 16.34
CA PRO A 192 -10.68 -3.00 17.57
C PRO A 192 -11.85 -3.97 17.45
N GLY A 193 -11.94 -4.94 18.36
CA GLY A 193 -12.95 -6.00 18.32
C GLY A 193 -12.51 -7.28 17.58
N THR A 194 -11.32 -7.31 16.99
CA THR A 194 -10.68 -8.55 16.48
C THR A 194 -9.73 -9.18 17.51
N SER A 195 -9.83 -8.78 18.78
CA SER A 195 -9.03 -9.32 19.89
C SER A 195 -9.24 -10.83 20.14
N SER A 196 -10.28 -11.42 19.53
CA SER A 196 -10.47 -12.87 19.46
C SER A 196 -9.59 -13.58 18.42
N LEU A 197 -8.99 -12.84 17.48
CA LEU A 197 -8.09 -13.36 16.44
C LEU A 197 -6.61 -13.26 16.87
N ALA A 198 -6.24 -12.24 17.65
CA ALA A 198 -4.94 -12.14 18.30
C ALA A 198 -4.99 -11.20 19.52
N SER A 199 -4.27 -11.56 20.58
CA SER A 199 -4.05 -10.66 21.72
C SER A 199 -3.13 -9.53 21.26
N PRO A 200 -3.43 -8.24 21.55
CA PRO A 200 -2.55 -7.15 21.14
C PRO A 200 -1.12 -7.33 21.69
N LEU A 201 -0.14 -7.56 20.82
CA LEU A 201 1.28 -7.61 21.20
C LEU A 201 1.94 -6.26 20.92
N ASP A 202 2.39 -5.58 21.98
CA ASP A 202 3.30 -4.43 21.86
C ASP A 202 4.75 -4.93 21.75
N LEU A 203 5.03 -5.66 20.66
CA LEU A 203 6.31 -6.30 20.43
C LEU A 203 6.93 -5.75 19.16
N LYS A 204 8.05 -5.03 19.32
CA LYS A 204 8.85 -4.55 18.22
C LYS A 204 9.79 -5.64 17.73
N LYS A 205 9.86 -5.81 16.41
CA LYS A 205 10.65 -6.82 15.72
C LYS A 205 11.40 -6.22 14.55
N ASN A 206 12.41 -6.95 14.10
CA ASN A 206 13.01 -6.68 12.81
C ASN A 206 12.30 -7.51 11.74
N GLN A 207 12.25 -7.01 10.52
CA GLN A 207 11.58 -7.66 9.41
C GLN A 207 12.45 -7.62 8.17
N VAL A 208 12.43 -8.72 7.42
CA VAL A 208 12.98 -8.77 6.07
C VAL A 208 11.83 -9.05 5.12
N GLY A 209 11.73 -8.25 4.06
CA GLY A 209 10.74 -8.41 3.01
C GLY A 209 11.39 -8.43 1.63
N THR A 210 10.83 -9.18 0.69
CA THR A 210 11.23 -9.21 -0.70
C THR A 210 10.00 -9.21 -1.62
N SER A 211 10.11 -8.56 -2.77
CA SER A 211 9.11 -8.63 -3.83
C SER A 211 9.75 -8.94 -5.19
N PHE A 212 9.05 -9.70 -6.01
CA PHE A 212 9.39 -9.98 -7.41
C PHE A 212 8.22 -9.60 -8.31
N GLY A 213 8.48 -8.77 -9.32
CA GLY A 213 7.51 -8.37 -10.33
C GLY A 213 7.87 -8.89 -11.71
N PHE A 214 6.85 -9.31 -12.46
CA PHE A 214 6.93 -9.73 -13.85
C PHE A 214 5.85 -8.99 -14.63
N GLU A 215 6.24 -8.16 -15.58
CA GLU A 215 5.30 -7.45 -16.46
C GLU A 215 5.58 -7.82 -17.91
N TYR A 216 4.55 -8.23 -18.63
CA TYR A 216 4.64 -8.67 -20.00
C TYR A 216 3.63 -7.95 -20.89
N ALA A 217 4.16 -7.19 -21.86
CA ALA A 217 3.35 -6.60 -22.92
C ALA A 217 3.07 -7.67 -23.99
N VAL A 218 1.87 -8.25 -23.98
CA VAL A 218 1.45 -9.26 -24.97
C VAL A 218 1.37 -8.60 -26.35
N SER A 219 0.66 -7.47 -26.44
CA SER A 219 0.58 -6.58 -27.60
C SER A 219 0.70 -5.12 -27.15
N ASN A 220 0.44 -4.16 -28.05
CA ASN A 220 0.40 -2.74 -27.66
C ASN A 220 -0.86 -2.41 -26.83
N GLU A 221 -1.85 -3.30 -26.86
CA GLU A 221 -3.17 -3.15 -26.24
C GLU A 221 -3.37 -4.10 -25.05
N GLN A 222 -2.49 -5.08 -24.86
CA GLN A 222 -2.64 -6.15 -23.88
C GLN A 222 -1.41 -6.26 -22.99
N ASN A 223 -1.63 -6.23 -21.67
CA ASN A 223 -0.59 -6.45 -20.68
C ASN A 223 -1.03 -7.45 -19.60
N VAL A 224 -0.04 -8.14 -19.05
CA VAL A 224 -0.15 -8.99 -17.86
C VAL A 224 0.93 -8.59 -16.89
N SER A 225 0.59 -8.49 -15.61
CA SER A 225 1.58 -8.41 -14.55
C SER A 225 1.33 -9.44 -13.44
N LEU A 226 2.42 -9.90 -12.84
CA LEU A 226 2.44 -10.74 -11.65
C LEU A 226 3.45 -10.16 -10.66
N GLY A 227 3.00 -9.82 -9.47
CA GLY A 227 3.83 -9.42 -8.34
C GLY A 227 3.70 -10.43 -7.20
N ILE A 228 4.81 -10.89 -6.64
CA ILE A 228 4.84 -11.74 -5.44
C ILE A 228 5.64 -11.01 -4.38
N GLN A 229 5.07 -10.92 -3.18
CA GLN A 229 5.66 -10.34 -2.00
C GLN A 229 5.77 -11.41 -0.91
N ALA A 230 6.93 -11.51 -0.27
CA ALA A 230 7.15 -12.37 0.89
C ALA A 230 7.92 -11.62 1.97
N GLN A 231 7.52 -11.80 3.22
CA GLN A 231 8.04 -11.10 4.38
C GLN A 231 8.19 -12.08 5.54
N LYS A 232 9.13 -11.79 6.43
CA LYS A 232 9.40 -12.57 7.61
C LYS A 232 9.86 -11.68 8.76
N LEU A 233 9.28 -11.89 9.94
CA LEU A 233 9.77 -11.31 11.17
C LEU A 233 11.02 -12.08 11.63
N LEU A 234 12.02 -11.37 12.12
CA LEU A 234 13.23 -11.97 12.67
C LEU A 234 13.03 -12.24 14.16
N ASP A 235 13.59 -13.35 14.63
CA ASP A 235 13.54 -13.78 16.03
C ASP A 235 12.11 -13.82 16.58
N GLU A 236 11.17 -14.38 15.79
CA GLU A 236 9.71 -14.40 16.02
C GLU A 236 9.30 -14.74 17.46
N ASP A 237 9.91 -15.78 18.04
CA ASP A 237 9.60 -16.26 19.39
C ASP A 237 10.07 -15.33 20.53
N GLU A 238 11.02 -14.42 20.26
CA GLU A 238 11.66 -13.62 21.31
C GLU A 238 10.69 -12.59 21.93
N GLY A 239 10.46 -12.66 23.24
CA GLY A 239 9.60 -11.71 23.95
C GLY A 239 8.12 -12.09 23.98
N LEU A 240 7.72 -13.20 23.35
CA LEU A 240 6.38 -13.77 23.52
C LEU A 240 6.25 -14.42 24.90
N LEU A 241 5.11 -14.20 25.57
CA LEU A 241 4.76 -14.94 26.78
C LEU A 241 4.32 -16.37 26.43
N PRO A 242 4.42 -17.34 27.36
CA PRO A 242 3.96 -18.71 27.12
C PRO A 242 2.50 -18.76 26.64
N GLY A 243 2.28 -19.30 25.45
CA GLY A 243 0.95 -19.42 24.83
C GLY A 243 0.53 -18.23 23.95
N GLN A 244 1.35 -17.18 23.84
CA GLN A 244 1.16 -16.15 22.82
C GLN A 244 1.72 -16.61 21.47
N GLN A 245 1.03 -16.24 20.40
CA GLN A 245 1.45 -16.49 19.02
C GLN A 245 1.29 -15.20 18.22
N LEU A 246 2.16 -15.02 17.23
CA LEU A 246 2.04 -13.94 16.26
C LEU A 246 0.92 -14.27 15.26
N ILE A 247 0.26 -13.24 14.74
CA ILE A 247 -0.64 -13.39 13.58
C ILE A 247 0.17 -13.89 12.37
N ASN A 248 1.34 -13.30 12.20
CA ASN A 248 2.26 -13.60 11.11
C ASN A 248 3.44 -14.43 11.65
N ASP A 249 3.25 -15.75 11.74
CA ASP A 249 4.31 -16.70 12.07
C ASP A 249 4.96 -17.25 10.78
N GLY A 250 6.29 -17.21 10.70
CA GLY A 250 7.04 -17.67 9.55
C GLY A 250 7.01 -16.71 8.36
N MET A 251 6.83 -17.24 7.15
CA MET A 251 6.79 -16.41 5.94
C MET A 251 5.36 -16.06 5.60
N PHE A 252 5.06 -14.77 5.54
CA PHE A 252 3.76 -14.23 5.15
C PHE A 252 3.93 -13.27 3.97
N GLY A 253 2.86 -12.95 3.28
CA GLY A 253 2.90 -12.06 2.12
C GLY A 253 1.73 -12.28 1.20
N SER A 254 1.84 -11.77 -0.02
CA SER A 254 0.76 -11.87 -1.00
C SER A 254 1.28 -11.97 -2.42
N TRP A 255 0.41 -12.41 -3.32
CA TRP A 255 0.62 -12.34 -4.76
C TRP A 255 -0.49 -11.50 -5.39
N LEU A 256 -0.17 -10.85 -6.50
CA LEU A 256 -1.05 -9.94 -7.24
C LEU A 256 -0.88 -10.23 -8.73
N VAL A 257 -1.97 -10.53 -9.42
CA VAL A 257 -2.02 -10.67 -10.87
C VAL A 257 -2.91 -9.58 -11.44
N ARG A 258 -2.43 -8.90 -12.47
CA ARG A 258 -3.24 -7.95 -13.24
C ARG A 258 -3.22 -8.31 -14.71
N TYR A 259 -4.36 -8.07 -15.34
CA TYR A 259 -4.52 -8.16 -16.78
C TYR A 259 -5.28 -6.93 -17.25
N SER A 260 -4.87 -6.37 -18.37
CA SER A 260 -5.59 -5.29 -19.04
C SER A 260 -5.57 -5.49 -20.55
N ASN A 261 -6.69 -5.19 -21.20
CA ASN A 261 -6.88 -5.30 -22.64
C ASN A 261 -7.73 -4.14 -23.18
N ASN A 262 -7.10 -3.32 -24.04
CA ASN A 262 -7.76 -2.25 -24.77
C ASN A 262 -8.34 -2.81 -26.09
N LEU A 263 -9.66 -2.88 -26.15
CA LEU A 263 -10.43 -3.33 -27.30
C LEU A 263 -11.09 -2.14 -27.99
N MET A 264 -11.60 -2.35 -29.21
CA MET A 264 -12.36 -1.34 -29.95
C MET A 264 -11.63 0.01 -30.09
N ASN A 265 -10.33 -0.03 -30.41
CA ASN A 265 -9.47 1.16 -30.49
C ASN A 265 -9.38 1.99 -29.19
N GLY A 266 -9.60 1.36 -28.04
CA GLY A 266 -9.57 2.01 -26.72
C GLY A 266 -10.94 2.38 -26.17
N ASP A 267 -12.02 2.20 -26.94
CA ASP A 267 -13.38 2.48 -26.46
C ASP A 267 -13.86 1.46 -25.42
N LEU A 268 -13.27 0.27 -25.37
CA LEU A 268 -13.57 -0.75 -24.36
C LEU A 268 -12.28 -1.21 -23.68
N VAL A 269 -12.18 -1.01 -22.38
CA VAL A 269 -11.08 -1.54 -21.55
C VAL A 269 -11.63 -2.64 -20.66
N LEU A 270 -11.04 -3.83 -20.79
CA LEU A 270 -11.29 -4.94 -19.87
C LEU A 270 -10.07 -5.08 -18.96
N SER A 271 -10.29 -5.12 -17.65
CA SER A 271 -9.23 -5.40 -16.68
C SER A 271 -9.66 -6.43 -15.65
N SER A 272 -8.67 -7.12 -15.10
CA SER A 272 -8.89 -8.00 -13.95
C SER A 272 -7.73 -7.90 -12.99
N THR A 273 -8.05 -7.83 -11.70
CA THR A 273 -7.09 -7.87 -10.60
C THR A 273 -7.40 -9.07 -9.72
N LEU A 274 -6.43 -9.96 -9.54
CA LEU A 274 -6.51 -11.11 -8.65
C LEU A 274 -5.43 -10.98 -7.58
N GLN A 275 -5.78 -11.17 -6.33
CA GLN A 275 -4.83 -11.07 -5.22
C GLN A 275 -5.14 -12.17 -4.20
N GLY A 276 -4.11 -12.70 -3.56
CA GLY A 276 -4.27 -13.61 -2.43
C GLY A 276 -3.04 -13.59 -1.55
N ASP A 277 -3.19 -14.04 -0.30
CA ASP A 277 -2.02 -14.29 0.55
C ASP A 277 -1.29 -15.57 0.13
N LEU A 278 -0.04 -15.72 0.59
CA LEU A 278 0.82 -16.86 0.25
C LEU A 278 0.30 -18.21 0.79
N ASP A 279 -0.50 -18.19 1.86
CA ASP A 279 -1.06 -19.38 2.49
C ASP A 279 -2.45 -19.75 1.94
N ALA A 280 -2.95 -18.97 0.97
CA ALA A 280 -4.29 -19.10 0.42
C ALA A 280 -5.42 -19.00 1.47
N ASN A 281 -5.21 -18.20 2.51
CA ASN A 281 -6.21 -17.90 3.53
C ASN A 281 -7.23 -16.86 3.06
N SER A 282 -6.87 -16.02 2.10
CA SER A 282 -7.71 -15.01 1.46
C SER A 282 -7.45 -14.94 -0.03
N PHE A 283 -8.51 -14.59 -0.76
CA PHE A 283 -8.50 -14.34 -2.18
C PHE A 283 -9.47 -13.21 -2.52
N PHE A 284 -8.98 -12.26 -3.30
CA PHE A 284 -9.69 -11.11 -3.83
C PHE A 284 -9.65 -11.19 -5.36
N ALA A 285 -10.79 -11.05 -6.00
CA ALA A 285 -10.91 -10.99 -7.45
C ALA A 285 -11.76 -9.78 -7.84
N MET A 286 -11.28 -9.01 -8.79
CA MET A 286 -11.96 -7.88 -9.38
C MET A 286 -11.90 -7.95 -10.90
N PHE A 287 -13.03 -7.69 -11.54
CA PHE A 287 -13.16 -7.60 -12.99
C PHE A 287 -13.89 -6.32 -13.36
N ASP A 288 -13.32 -5.56 -14.28
CA ASP A 288 -13.86 -4.29 -14.74
C ASP A 288 -14.03 -4.28 -16.25
N ALA A 289 -15.09 -3.59 -16.68
CA ALA A 289 -15.37 -3.30 -18.08
C ALA A 289 -15.74 -1.83 -18.21
N VAL A 290 -14.80 -1.02 -18.70
CA VAL A 290 -14.98 0.41 -18.95
C VAL A 290 -15.27 0.62 -20.42
N TYR A 291 -16.43 1.19 -20.74
CA TYR A 291 -16.84 1.53 -22.10
C TYR A 291 -17.03 3.03 -22.27
N THR A 292 -16.26 3.62 -23.19
CA THR A 292 -16.39 5.01 -23.62
C THR A 292 -17.48 5.11 -24.67
N ILE A 293 -18.56 5.82 -24.34
CA ILE A 293 -19.71 6.01 -25.23
C ILE A 293 -19.46 7.19 -26.18
N SER A 294 -18.81 8.24 -25.67
CA SER A 294 -18.45 9.45 -26.40
C SER A 294 -17.35 10.20 -25.65
N ASP A 295 -16.85 11.30 -26.22
CA ASP A 295 -15.83 12.17 -25.61
C ASP A 295 -16.18 12.63 -24.18
N ASN A 296 -17.46 12.69 -23.83
CA ASN A 296 -17.93 13.16 -22.53
C ASN A 296 -18.49 12.06 -21.62
N TRP A 297 -18.76 10.86 -22.13
CA TRP A 297 -19.49 9.84 -21.37
C TRP A 297 -18.77 8.50 -21.37
N ALA A 298 -18.60 7.93 -20.19
CA ALA A 298 -18.10 6.56 -19.99
C ALA A 298 -18.95 5.82 -18.97
N ILE A 299 -19.02 4.49 -19.09
CA ILE A 299 -19.64 3.59 -18.13
C ILE A 299 -18.61 2.55 -17.69
N ASN A 300 -18.47 2.33 -16.37
CA ASN A 300 -17.78 1.17 -15.81
C ASN A 300 -18.81 0.18 -15.27
N ALA A 301 -18.62 -1.11 -15.53
CA ALA A 301 -19.26 -2.20 -14.82
C ALA A 301 -18.19 -3.06 -14.13
N GLN A 302 -18.38 -3.33 -12.84
CA GLN A 302 -17.40 -4.01 -12.01
C GLN A 302 -18.02 -5.18 -11.24
N ILE A 303 -17.23 -6.23 -11.06
CA ILE A 303 -17.56 -7.39 -10.22
C ILE A 303 -16.39 -7.61 -9.27
N VAL A 304 -16.66 -7.63 -7.97
CA VAL A 304 -15.69 -7.92 -6.93
C VAL A 304 -16.13 -9.17 -6.17
N SER A 305 -15.20 -10.06 -5.89
CA SER A 305 -15.40 -11.26 -5.08
C SER A 305 -14.30 -11.36 -4.04
N ILE A 306 -14.68 -11.67 -2.80
CA ILE A 306 -13.76 -11.90 -1.69
C ILE A 306 -14.10 -13.25 -1.06
N SER A 307 -13.08 -14.05 -0.78
CA SER A 307 -13.19 -15.28 0.01
C SER A 307 -12.05 -15.32 1.01
N ALA A 308 -12.33 -15.66 2.26
CA ALA A 308 -11.35 -15.60 3.33
C ALA A 308 -11.69 -16.56 4.47
N ASN A 309 -10.69 -17.08 5.18
CA ASN A 309 -10.92 -17.94 6.33
C ASN A 309 -10.61 -17.24 7.68
N ASN A 310 -10.86 -17.94 8.79
CA ASN A 310 -10.66 -17.41 10.15
C ASN A 310 -9.20 -17.06 10.51
N SER A 311 -8.23 -17.38 9.65
CA SER A 311 -6.81 -17.05 9.87
C SER A 311 -6.47 -15.63 9.41
N THR A 312 -7.42 -14.90 8.82
CA THR A 312 -7.22 -13.56 8.28
C THR A 312 -8.33 -12.61 8.72
N PRO A 313 -8.02 -11.33 8.99
CA PRO A 313 -9.02 -10.28 9.23
C PRO A 313 -10.04 -10.12 8.09
N LEU A 314 -9.73 -10.60 6.88
CA LEU A 314 -10.66 -10.58 5.75
C LEU A 314 -11.85 -11.53 5.91
N VAL A 315 -11.89 -12.37 6.95
CA VAL A 315 -13.04 -13.24 7.27
C VAL A 315 -14.38 -12.51 7.36
N PHE A 316 -14.38 -11.21 7.73
CA PHE A 316 -15.60 -10.39 7.73
C PHE A 316 -16.22 -10.18 6.34
N PHE A 317 -15.46 -10.51 5.28
CA PHE A 317 -15.86 -10.43 3.88
C PHE A 317 -15.82 -11.81 3.20
N ASP A 318 -15.85 -12.90 3.95
CA ASP A 318 -15.91 -14.24 3.35
C ASP A 318 -17.23 -14.43 2.57
N GLU A 319 -17.12 -15.14 1.45
CA GLU A 319 -18.20 -15.36 0.48
C GLU A 319 -18.89 -14.07 -0.03
N ASP A 320 -18.20 -12.93 -0.01
CA ASP A 320 -18.76 -11.65 -0.43
C ASP A 320 -18.61 -11.43 -1.94
N VAL A 321 -19.73 -11.10 -2.60
CA VAL A 321 -19.78 -10.79 -4.03
C VAL A 321 -20.50 -9.46 -4.23
N ARG A 322 -19.84 -8.54 -4.93
CA ARG A 322 -20.32 -7.19 -5.17
C ARG A 322 -20.38 -6.89 -6.65
N LEU A 323 -21.43 -6.19 -7.04
CA LEU A 323 -21.64 -5.68 -8.38
C LEU A 323 -21.71 -4.16 -8.30
N GLY A 324 -20.95 -3.47 -9.13
CA GLY A 324 -20.95 -2.01 -9.20
C GLY A 324 -21.13 -1.53 -10.64
N ALA A 325 -21.64 -0.32 -10.78
CA ALA A 325 -21.70 0.38 -12.04
C ALA A 325 -21.50 1.87 -11.80
N THR A 326 -20.63 2.49 -12.60
CA THR A 326 -20.31 3.91 -12.51
C THR A 326 -20.57 4.56 -13.86
N ILE A 327 -21.20 5.73 -13.86
CA ILE A 327 -21.38 6.55 -15.06
C ILE A 327 -20.60 7.84 -14.85
N THR A 328 -19.67 8.11 -15.75
CA THR A 328 -18.80 9.29 -15.69
C THR A 328 -19.19 10.28 -16.79
N TYR A 329 -19.33 11.55 -16.40
CA TYR A 329 -19.50 12.67 -17.33
C TYR A 329 -18.35 13.67 -17.13
N SER A 330 -17.62 13.96 -18.20
CA SER A 330 -16.52 14.92 -18.24
C SER A 330 -16.91 16.11 -19.12
N PHE A 331 -16.62 17.35 -18.70
CA PHE A 331 -16.98 18.59 -19.40
C PHE A 331 -15.77 19.36 -19.92
#